data_AF-A0A7C5PHH9-F1
#
_entry.id   AF-A0A7C5PHH9-F1
#
_cell.length_a   1.000
_cell.length_b   1.000
_cell.length_c   1.000
_cell.angle_alpha   90.00
_cell.angle_beta   90.00
_cell.angle_gamma   90.00
#
_symmetry.space_group_name_H-M   'P 1'
#
loop_
_entity.id
_entity.type
_entity.pdbx_description
1 polymer ?
#
loop_
_entity_poly.entity_id
_entity_poly.type
_entity_poly.pdbx_seq_one_letter_code
_entity_poly.pdbx_strand_id
1 'polypeptide(L)'
;METNPPILQPSITPFRFVCRSLWFYRRTHLGVVAGVALTAAILTGALAVGDSVRHTLRQLARARLGNITHALHTGDRYFRAALADEIGAAPAILVRGSVTVPDGRTRANDVQIVGVDDRFWQLGATTNFTGLVVNERLATQLGVRAGDTIILRTEPPAWLPRDAPLSGPADETVALRGAVQAVAGDRDLGRFSLQANQVPPYTVFVPLARLQKELNRPGRANMLLSGTGLPPVLRDHWTLADAELVYSNGWLTTPRVFLDPDLQVTGEGVLTYFVNEIRHGDRATPYSFVTATGTNDGIAINSWLADDLGARVGDELTLRYYVPGDRRELREESATFRVSRIIPTARDDSWTPSFPGLADAENCRDWKPGVPIALDRIRPKDEEYWRDYRGTPKAFLSLAAGQKLWANRFGKLTAIRVAGPLSDLKLEPPAFQPVAEQAARASAEAQDFGQLFLGFSLFLIVAALLLTAL
;
A
#
# COMPACT_ATOMS: atom_id res chain seq x y z
N MET A 1 44.02 94.84 47.29
CA MET A 1 43.86 93.40 46.98
C MET A 1 42.36 93.12 46.92
N GLU A 2 41.74 93.37 45.77
CA GLU A 2 40.37 92.93 45.48
C GLU A 2 40.44 91.47 45.01
N THR A 3 39.81 90.56 45.75
CA THR A 3 39.73 89.14 45.40
C THR A 3 38.56 88.92 44.47
N ASN A 4 38.86 88.58 43.21
CA ASN A 4 37.89 88.17 42.19
C ASN A 4 36.99 87.02 42.69
N PRO A 5 35.67 87.03 42.48
CA PRO A 5 34.83 85.89 42.85
C PRO A 5 35.10 84.69 41.92
N PRO A 6 35.01 83.44 42.42
CA PRO A 6 35.27 82.25 41.62
C PRO A 6 34.15 82.04 40.59
N ILE A 7 34.54 81.80 39.35
CA ILE A 7 33.66 81.36 38.27
C ILE A 7 33.16 79.96 38.63
N LEU A 8 31.90 79.85 39.08
CA LEU A 8 31.21 78.56 39.21
C LEU A 8 30.98 77.98 37.82
N GLN A 9 31.90 77.13 37.35
CA GLN A 9 31.60 76.24 36.22
C GLN A 9 30.53 75.24 36.69
N PRO A 10 29.33 75.20 36.08
CA PRO A 10 28.34 74.20 36.45
C PRO A 10 28.91 72.82 36.11
N SER A 11 29.13 71.99 37.13
CA SER A 11 29.50 70.59 36.99
C SER A 11 28.33 69.83 36.36
N ILE A 12 28.30 69.80 35.03
CA ILE A 12 27.35 68.98 34.29
C ILE A 12 27.72 67.52 34.57
N THR A 13 26.91 66.84 35.37
CA THR A 13 27.05 65.40 35.56
C THR A 13 26.75 64.69 34.24
N PRO A 14 27.51 63.63 33.89
CA PRO A 14 27.35 62.93 32.60
C PRO A 14 25.90 62.48 32.36
N PHE A 15 25.22 62.03 33.41
CA PHE A 15 23.83 61.61 33.36
C PHE A 15 22.87 62.77 32.99
N ARG A 16 23.11 63.96 33.53
CA ARG A 16 22.29 65.16 33.25
C ARG A 16 22.54 65.69 31.84
N PHE A 17 23.76 65.53 31.31
CA PHE A 17 24.09 65.78 29.90
C PHE A 17 23.35 64.82 28.98
N VAL A 18 23.39 63.51 29.25
CA VAL A 18 22.69 62.47 28.47
C VAL A 18 21.19 62.73 28.45
N CYS A 19 20.56 62.99 29.60
CA CYS A 19 19.11 63.24 29.66
C CYS A 19 18.70 64.51 28.90
N ARG A 20 19.50 65.58 28.99
CA ARG A 20 19.24 66.81 28.20
C ARG A 20 19.44 66.59 26.70
N SER A 21 20.44 65.81 26.31
CA SER A 21 20.69 65.44 24.91
C SER A 21 19.52 64.62 24.35
N LEU A 22 19.05 63.61 25.09
CA LEU A 22 17.89 62.81 24.74
C LEU A 22 16.62 63.66 24.57
N TRP A 23 16.43 64.66 25.43
CA TRP A 23 15.28 65.58 25.33
C TRP A 23 15.41 66.55 24.15
N PHE A 24 16.62 67.09 23.91
CA PHE A 24 16.88 68.01 22.81
C PHE A 24 16.64 67.34 21.45
N TYR A 25 17.12 66.10 21.26
CA TYR A 25 16.93 65.30 20.04
C TYR A 25 15.73 64.35 20.11
N ARG A 26 14.72 64.66 20.94
CA ARG A 26 13.57 63.76 21.21
C ARG A 26 12.87 63.23 19.97
N ARG A 27 12.76 64.02 18.89
CA ARG A 27 12.11 63.60 17.64
C ARG A 27 12.88 62.47 16.94
N THR A 28 14.20 62.57 16.91
CA THR A 28 15.09 61.55 16.32
C THR A 28 15.10 60.29 17.19
N HIS A 29 15.22 60.44 18.51
CA HIS A 29 15.19 59.30 19.42
C HIS A 29 13.83 58.58 19.42
N LEU A 30 12.71 59.30 19.30
CA LEU A 30 11.38 58.71 19.14
C LEU A 30 11.28 57.86 17.86
N GLY A 31 11.85 58.33 16.74
CA GLY A 31 11.92 57.56 15.50
C GLY A 31 12.72 56.26 15.65
N VAL A 32 13.89 56.33 16.31
CA VAL A 32 14.73 55.15 16.59
C VAL A 32 14.00 54.16 17.49
N VAL A 33 13.37 54.63 18.57
CA VAL A 33 12.61 53.77 19.49
C VAL A 33 11.44 53.11 18.76
N ALA A 34 10.71 53.86 17.92
CA ALA A 34 9.62 53.31 17.12
C ALA A 34 10.11 52.24 16.12
N GLY A 35 11.24 52.47 15.45
CA GLY A 35 11.85 51.50 14.53
C GLY A 35 12.33 50.22 15.23
N VAL A 36 12.96 50.35 16.40
CA VAL A 36 13.36 49.21 17.23
C VAL A 36 12.13 48.44 17.73
N ALA A 37 11.10 49.14 18.19
CA ALA A 37 9.85 48.52 18.66
C ALA A 37 9.14 47.77 17.53
N LEU A 38 9.06 48.36 16.33
CA LEU A 38 8.48 47.71 15.15
C LEU A 38 9.27 46.46 14.74
N THR A 39 10.59 46.56 14.69
CA THR A 39 11.47 45.43 14.37
C THR A 39 11.31 44.30 15.38
N ALA A 40 11.31 44.62 16.68
CA ALA A 40 11.09 43.64 17.73
C ALA A 40 9.70 42.98 17.62
N ALA A 41 8.64 43.76 17.34
CA ALA A 41 7.29 43.25 17.16
C ALA A 41 7.19 42.29 15.95
N ILE A 42 7.84 42.62 14.83
CA ILE A 42 7.85 41.78 13.63
C ILE A 42 8.61 40.46 13.92
N LEU A 43 9.80 40.53 14.52
CA LEU A 43 10.61 39.35 14.83
C LEU A 43 9.90 38.41 15.82
N THR A 44 9.30 38.97 16.87
CA THR A 44 8.54 38.20 17.85
C THR A 44 7.28 37.59 17.24
N GLY A 45 6.56 38.34 16.39
CA GLY A 45 5.41 37.82 15.65
C GLY A 45 5.75 36.65 14.72
N ALA A 46 6.85 36.75 13.97
CA ALA A 46 7.32 35.68 13.09
C ALA A 46 7.65 34.39 13.86
N LEU A 47 8.35 34.51 15.00
CA LEU A 47 8.69 33.38 15.87
C LEU A 47 7.43 32.76 16.50
N ALA A 48 6.51 33.58 17.00
CA ALA A 48 5.28 33.11 17.62
C ALA A 48 4.36 32.36 16.64
N VAL A 49 4.23 32.85 15.40
CA VAL A 49 3.47 32.16 14.35
C VAL A 49 4.12 30.83 13.99
N GLY A 50 5.45 30.80 13.83
CA GLY A 50 6.19 29.56 13.55
C GLY A 50 6.00 28.51 14.64
N ASP A 51 6.05 28.90 15.91
CA ASP A 51 5.81 27.99 17.04
C ASP A 51 4.36 27.49 17.12
N SER A 52 3.39 28.36 16.85
CA SER A 52 1.97 27.99 16.82
C SER A 52 1.66 26.97 15.73
N VAL A 53 2.19 27.17 14.51
CA VAL A 53 2.04 26.21 13.41
C VAL A 53 2.70 24.88 13.74
N ARG A 54 3.94 24.89 14.26
CA ARG A 54 4.64 23.66 14.69
C ARG A 54 3.88 22.92 15.78
N HIS A 55 3.32 23.65 16.75
CA HIS A 55 2.49 23.06 17.79
C HIS A 55 1.22 22.41 17.22
N THR A 56 0.55 23.10 16.30
CA THR A 56 -0.67 22.61 15.63
C THR A 56 -0.39 21.35 14.81
N LEU A 57 0.69 21.32 14.03
CA LEU A 57 1.08 20.13 13.26
C LEU A 57 1.40 18.94 14.16
N ARG A 58 2.07 19.16 15.30
CA ARG A 58 2.32 18.10 16.30
C ARG A 58 1.03 17.59 16.93
N GLN A 59 0.07 18.46 17.23
CA GLN A 59 -1.22 18.05 17.74
C GLN A 59 -2.00 17.21 16.71
N LEU A 60 -2.01 17.63 15.43
CA LEU A 60 -2.62 16.88 14.35
C LEU A 60 -1.97 15.51 14.16
N ALA A 61 -0.64 15.43 14.24
CA ALA A 61 0.10 14.18 14.19
C ALA A 61 -0.31 13.23 15.34
N ARG A 62 -0.46 13.74 16.56
CA ARG A 62 -0.92 12.95 17.72
C ARG A 62 -2.38 12.51 17.60
N ALA A 63 -3.28 13.39 17.16
CA ALA A 63 -4.69 13.02 16.94
C ALA A 63 -4.85 11.95 15.83
N ARG A 64 -3.95 11.96 14.84
CA ARG A 64 -3.92 11.00 13.73
C ARG A 64 -3.39 9.62 14.12
N LEU A 65 -2.41 9.55 15.03
CA LEU A 65 -1.75 8.29 15.38
C LEU A 65 -2.12 7.76 16.77
N GLY A 66 -2.68 8.58 17.66
CA GLY A 66 -2.80 8.23 19.07
C GLY A 66 -1.42 7.89 19.67
N ASN A 67 -1.35 6.74 20.33
CA ASN A 67 -0.13 6.15 20.88
C ASN A 67 0.59 5.23 19.89
N ILE A 68 0.16 5.14 18.63
CA ILE A 68 0.81 4.31 17.61
C ILE A 68 2.18 4.93 17.29
N THR A 69 3.25 4.18 17.58
CA THR A 69 4.62 4.59 17.30
C THR A 69 5.17 3.92 16.05
N HIS A 70 4.77 2.66 15.82
CA HIS A 70 5.23 1.84 14.70
C HIS A 70 4.04 1.19 13.99
N ALA A 71 4.14 1.10 12.66
CA ALA A 71 3.16 0.40 11.84
C ALA A 71 3.86 -0.43 10.78
N LEU A 72 3.36 -1.64 10.54
CA LEU A 72 3.72 -2.48 9.40
C LEU A 72 2.47 -2.61 8.54
N HIS A 73 2.56 -2.27 7.26
CA HIS A 73 1.47 -2.40 6.31
C HIS A 73 1.98 -3.07 5.04
N THR A 74 1.38 -4.20 4.68
CA THR A 74 1.83 -5.05 3.57
C THR A 74 1.09 -4.81 2.26
N GLY A 75 0.27 -3.75 2.20
CA GLY A 75 -0.54 -3.42 1.03
C GLY A 75 -1.55 -4.52 0.73
N ASP A 76 -1.39 -5.16 -0.43
CA ASP A 76 -2.30 -6.21 -0.90
C ASP A 76 -2.05 -7.57 -0.26
N ARG A 77 -0.93 -7.77 0.45
CA ARG A 77 -0.64 -9.04 1.10
C ARG A 77 -1.27 -9.15 2.46
N TYR A 78 -1.55 -10.37 2.85
CA TYR A 78 -2.08 -10.70 4.15
C TYR A 78 -1.12 -11.60 4.91
N PHE A 79 -1.08 -11.47 6.23
CA PHE A 79 -0.40 -12.38 7.15
C PHE A 79 -1.41 -12.92 8.17
N ARG A 80 -0.99 -13.82 9.06
CA ARG A 80 -1.86 -14.36 10.11
C ARG A 80 -2.14 -13.27 11.13
N ALA A 81 -3.40 -13.03 11.47
CA ALA A 81 -3.76 -12.09 12.53
C ALA A 81 -3.19 -12.52 13.90
N ALA A 82 -3.01 -13.83 14.11
CA ALA A 82 -2.39 -14.41 15.30
C ALA A 82 -0.95 -13.93 15.54
N LEU A 83 -0.23 -13.50 14.48
CA LEU A 83 1.10 -12.91 14.62
C LEU A 83 1.09 -11.70 15.56
N ALA A 84 -0.03 -10.97 15.61
CA ALA A 84 -0.19 -9.84 16.52
C ALA A 84 -0.21 -10.26 18.00
N ASP A 85 -0.74 -11.45 18.31
CA ASP A 85 -0.75 -12.01 19.67
C ASP A 85 0.67 -12.41 20.08
N GLU A 86 1.42 -13.02 19.14
CA GLU A 86 2.80 -13.50 19.35
C GLU A 86 3.77 -12.34 19.64
N ILE A 87 3.56 -11.17 19.03
CA ILE A 87 4.48 -10.02 19.15
C ILE A 87 3.94 -8.86 20.01
N GLY A 88 2.73 -8.98 20.56
CA GLY A 88 2.10 -7.93 21.37
C GLY A 88 1.71 -6.68 20.59
N ALA A 89 1.12 -6.83 19.41
CA ALA A 89 0.64 -5.76 18.54
C ALA A 89 -0.89 -5.79 18.34
N ALA A 90 -1.44 -4.75 17.70
CA ALA A 90 -2.82 -4.72 17.23
C ALA A 90 -2.88 -5.08 15.74
N PRO A 91 -3.60 -6.14 15.35
CA PRO A 91 -3.85 -6.46 13.95
C PRO A 91 -4.96 -5.58 13.41
N ALA A 92 -4.84 -5.22 12.14
CA ALA A 92 -5.87 -4.52 11.43
C ALA A 92 -5.90 -4.91 9.96
N ILE A 93 -7.04 -4.67 9.33
CA ILE A 93 -7.17 -4.69 7.88
C ILE A 93 -7.36 -3.26 7.41
N LEU A 94 -6.57 -2.81 6.44
CA LEU A 94 -6.72 -1.53 5.78
C LEU A 94 -7.04 -1.77 4.30
N VAL A 95 -8.25 -1.42 3.88
CA VAL A 95 -8.68 -1.48 2.48
C VAL A 95 -9.37 -0.18 2.07
N ARG A 96 -9.51 0.03 0.76
CA ARG A 96 -10.20 1.19 0.19
C ARG A 96 -11.55 0.78 -0.37
N GLY A 97 -12.49 1.72 -0.35
CA GLY A 97 -13.82 1.48 -0.89
C GLY A 97 -14.65 2.74 -1.02
N SER A 98 -15.96 2.52 -1.10
CA SER A 98 -16.95 3.59 -1.10
C SER A 98 -18.05 3.28 -0.09
N VAL A 99 -18.71 4.33 0.40
CA VAL A 99 -19.81 4.22 1.34
C VAL A 99 -20.99 4.98 0.79
N THR A 100 -22.16 4.35 0.82
CA THR A 100 -23.43 4.94 0.39
C THR A 100 -24.48 4.73 1.48
N VAL A 101 -25.38 5.68 1.63
CA VAL A 101 -26.62 5.47 2.39
C VAL A 101 -27.62 4.63 1.56
N PRO A 102 -28.56 3.89 2.20
CA PRO A 102 -29.51 3.01 1.51
C PRO A 102 -30.41 3.71 0.48
N ASP A 103 -30.70 5.00 0.65
CA ASP A 103 -31.49 5.78 -0.29
C ASP A 103 -30.72 6.18 -1.57
N GLY A 104 -29.41 5.90 -1.61
CA GLY A 104 -28.50 6.19 -2.72
C GLY A 104 -28.19 7.66 -2.94
N ARG A 105 -28.70 8.58 -2.11
CA ARG A 105 -28.59 10.03 -2.33
C ARG A 105 -27.23 10.58 -1.99
N THR A 106 -26.60 10.08 -0.93
CA THR A 106 -25.26 10.51 -0.51
C THR A 106 -24.26 9.36 -0.65
N ARG A 107 -23.08 9.70 -1.17
CA ARG A 107 -21.98 8.77 -1.41
C ARG A 107 -20.66 9.43 -1.05
N ALA A 108 -19.77 8.64 -0.47
CA ALA A 108 -18.35 8.96 -0.32
C ALA A 108 -17.52 7.91 -1.08
N ASN A 109 -16.55 8.38 -1.86
CA ASN A 109 -15.56 7.55 -2.54
C ASN A 109 -14.21 7.70 -1.83
N ASP A 110 -13.27 6.79 -2.15
CA ASP A 110 -11.94 6.75 -1.51
C ASP A 110 -12.03 6.74 0.03
N VAL A 111 -12.96 5.93 0.54
CA VAL A 111 -13.13 5.72 1.98
C VAL A 111 -12.12 4.69 2.45
N GLN A 112 -11.41 5.04 3.51
CA GLN A 112 -10.56 4.14 4.28
C GLN A 112 -11.45 3.23 5.14
N ILE A 113 -11.44 1.93 4.84
CA ILE A 113 -12.16 0.92 5.61
C ILE A 113 -11.13 0.19 6.47
N VAL A 114 -11.27 0.31 7.79
CA VAL A 114 -10.33 -0.26 8.76
C VAL A 114 -11.02 -1.36 9.57
N GLY A 115 -10.60 -2.60 9.37
CA GLY A 115 -10.97 -3.73 10.22
C GLY A 115 -10.15 -3.69 11.50
N VAL A 116 -10.78 -3.53 12.66
CA VAL A 116 -10.09 -3.33 13.96
C VAL A 116 -10.70 -4.18 15.06
N ASP A 117 -9.90 -4.47 16.09
CA ASP A 117 -10.35 -5.07 17.34
C ASP A 117 -10.06 -4.15 18.54
N ASP A 118 -10.32 -4.63 19.74
CA ASP A 118 -10.15 -3.88 20.99
C ASP A 118 -8.74 -3.31 21.17
N ARG A 119 -7.70 -4.00 20.67
CA ARG A 119 -6.31 -3.57 20.80
C ARG A 119 -6.03 -2.30 20.01
N PHE A 120 -6.70 -2.10 18.87
CA PHE A 120 -6.61 -0.86 18.11
C PHE A 120 -7.10 0.33 18.94
N TRP A 121 -8.26 0.19 19.59
CA TRP A 121 -8.84 1.28 20.37
C TRP A 121 -7.99 1.60 21.61
N GLN A 122 -7.37 0.60 22.23
CA GLN A 122 -6.41 0.79 23.32
C GLN A 122 -5.17 1.61 22.93
N LEU A 123 -4.86 1.72 21.62
CA LEU A 123 -3.75 2.55 21.13
C LEU A 123 -4.07 4.04 21.11
N GLY A 124 -5.23 4.50 21.54
CA GLY A 124 -5.43 5.95 21.70
C GLY A 124 -6.86 6.45 21.79
N ALA A 125 -7.86 5.57 21.78
CA ALA A 125 -9.26 5.94 21.96
C ALA A 125 -9.66 5.87 23.44
N THR A 126 -10.63 6.71 23.81
CA THR A 126 -11.21 6.72 25.16
C THR A 126 -12.30 5.66 25.33
N THR A 127 -12.92 5.28 24.22
CA THR A 127 -14.00 4.29 24.17
C THR A 127 -13.57 3.12 23.31
N ASN A 128 -13.87 1.90 23.77
CA ASN A 128 -13.70 0.70 22.97
C ASN A 128 -15.00 0.39 22.21
N PHE A 129 -14.96 0.46 20.88
CA PHE A 129 -16.14 0.25 20.04
C PHE A 129 -16.21 -1.19 19.52
N THR A 130 -17.41 -1.77 19.57
CA THR A 130 -17.66 -3.17 19.20
C THR A 130 -18.39 -3.34 17.86
N GLY A 131 -18.86 -2.23 17.29
CA GLY A 131 -19.67 -2.18 16.08
C GLY A 131 -19.03 -1.35 14.98
N LEU A 132 -19.86 -0.90 14.04
CA LEU A 132 -19.42 -0.08 12.92
C LEU A 132 -19.30 1.38 13.37
N VAL A 133 -18.17 2.03 13.14
CA VAL A 133 -17.93 3.42 13.55
C VAL A 133 -17.48 4.23 12.35
N VAL A 134 -18.00 5.43 12.16
CA VAL A 134 -17.53 6.35 11.12
C VAL A 134 -16.81 7.52 11.76
N ASN A 135 -15.85 8.14 11.09
CA ASN A 135 -15.29 9.39 11.61
C ASN A 135 -16.20 10.59 11.33
N GLU A 136 -16.00 11.69 12.06
CA GLU A 136 -16.78 12.93 11.92
C GLU A 136 -16.85 13.44 10.47
N ARG A 137 -15.74 13.32 9.72
CA ARG A 137 -15.67 13.76 8.32
C ARG A 137 -16.61 12.95 7.42
N LEU A 138 -16.61 11.62 7.56
CA LEU A 138 -17.49 10.74 6.79
C LEU A 138 -18.95 10.89 7.23
N ALA A 139 -19.20 11.03 8.53
CA ALA A 139 -20.54 11.28 9.06
C ALA A 139 -21.15 12.56 8.46
N THR A 140 -20.37 13.64 8.43
CA THR A 140 -20.79 14.94 7.85
C THR A 140 -21.03 14.82 6.35
N GLN A 141 -20.16 14.13 5.61
CA GLN A 141 -20.30 13.94 4.16
C GLN A 141 -21.57 13.15 3.79
N LEU A 142 -21.93 12.14 4.58
CA LEU A 142 -23.09 11.30 4.32
C LEU A 142 -24.38 11.83 4.96
N GLY A 143 -24.27 12.73 5.95
CA GLY A 143 -25.40 13.20 6.75
C GLY A 143 -25.91 12.17 7.76
N VAL A 144 -25.05 11.27 8.23
CA VAL A 144 -25.42 10.13 9.09
C VAL A 144 -25.01 10.34 10.55
N ARG A 145 -25.72 9.68 11.46
CA ARG A 145 -25.48 9.64 12.91
C ARG A 145 -25.51 8.21 13.42
N ALA A 146 -25.23 8.02 14.71
CA ALA A 146 -25.43 6.75 15.37
C ALA A 146 -26.88 6.25 15.18
N GLY A 147 -27.04 4.99 14.81
CA GLY A 147 -28.31 4.35 14.46
C GLY A 147 -28.56 4.26 12.95
N ASP A 148 -27.98 5.15 12.14
CA ASP A 148 -28.24 5.17 10.70
C ASP A 148 -27.55 4.00 9.99
N THR A 149 -28.19 3.49 8.95
CA THR A 149 -27.61 2.41 8.14
C THR A 149 -26.76 2.96 7.02
N ILE A 150 -25.60 2.34 6.80
CA ILE A 150 -24.74 2.58 5.65
C ILE A 150 -24.44 1.27 4.91
N ILE A 151 -24.07 1.39 3.65
CA ILE A 151 -23.63 0.30 2.79
C ILE A 151 -22.21 0.61 2.36
N LEU A 152 -21.28 -0.22 2.80
CA LEU A 152 -19.88 -0.18 2.42
C LEU A 152 -19.71 -1.07 1.21
N ARG A 153 -19.01 -0.59 0.19
CA ARG A 153 -18.56 -1.40 -0.93
C ARG A 153 -17.05 -1.32 -0.97
N THR A 154 -16.41 -2.46 -0.82
CA THR A 154 -14.96 -2.60 -0.97
C THR A 154 -14.71 -3.72 -1.96
N GLU A 155 -13.60 -3.62 -2.64
CA GLU A 155 -13.13 -4.71 -3.46
C GLU A 155 -12.27 -5.62 -2.57
N PRO A 156 -12.52 -6.94 -2.54
CA PRO A 156 -11.59 -7.84 -1.90
C PRO A 156 -10.24 -7.70 -2.63
N PRO A 157 -9.13 -7.58 -1.90
CA PRO A 157 -7.81 -7.62 -2.52
C PRO A 157 -7.69 -8.96 -3.27
N ALA A 158 -7.55 -8.86 -4.58
CA ALA A 158 -7.51 -10.00 -5.46
C ALA A 158 -6.27 -10.85 -5.14
N TRP A 159 -6.43 -12.18 -5.18
CA TRP A 159 -5.34 -13.12 -4.99
C TRP A 159 -4.20 -12.81 -5.96
N LEU A 160 -4.54 -12.49 -7.21
CA LEU A 160 -3.64 -11.86 -8.16
C LEU A 160 -3.80 -10.34 -8.16
N PRO A 161 -2.71 -9.57 -8.27
CA PRO A 161 -2.78 -8.15 -8.63
C PRO A 161 -3.67 -7.91 -9.86
N ARG A 162 -4.39 -6.78 -9.90
CA ARG A 162 -5.49 -6.53 -10.87
C ARG A 162 -5.10 -6.47 -12.34
N ASP A 163 -3.82 -6.29 -12.61
CA ASP A 163 -3.20 -6.27 -13.93
C ASP A 163 -2.31 -7.50 -14.12
N ALA A 164 -2.36 -8.48 -13.22
CA ALA A 164 -1.72 -9.76 -13.50
C ALA A 164 -2.61 -10.58 -14.46
N PRO A 165 -1.99 -11.39 -15.34
CA PRO A 165 -2.69 -12.31 -16.23
C PRO A 165 -3.68 -13.21 -15.45
N LEU A 166 -4.89 -13.39 -15.97
CA LEU A 166 -5.96 -14.20 -15.35
C LEU A 166 -6.52 -13.68 -14.02
N SER A 167 -6.13 -12.48 -13.55
CA SER A 167 -6.80 -11.84 -12.43
C SER A 167 -8.31 -11.75 -12.72
N GLY A 168 -9.15 -12.27 -11.82
CA GLY A 168 -10.61 -12.36 -11.96
C GLY A 168 -11.31 -11.05 -12.36
N PRO A 169 -12.59 -11.08 -12.77
CA PRO A 169 -13.32 -9.87 -13.14
C PRO A 169 -13.20 -8.78 -12.07
N ALA A 170 -12.92 -7.55 -12.50
CA ALA A 170 -12.61 -6.40 -11.65
C ALA A 170 -13.75 -5.97 -10.70
N ASP A 171 -14.95 -6.52 -10.85
CA ASP A 171 -16.21 -6.04 -10.29
C ASP A 171 -16.78 -6.88 -9.14
N GLU A 172 -16.05 -7.88 -8.64
CA GLU A 172 -16.47 -8.57 -7.42
C GLU A 172 -16.28 -7.61 -6.23
N THR A 173 -17.32 -6.82 -5.95
CA THR A 173 -17.35 -5.90 -4.82
C THR A 173 -18.09 -6.56 -3.67
N VAL A 174 -17.46 -6.57 -2.51
CA VAL A 174 -18.07 -7.01 -1.26
C VAL A 174 -18.87 -5.85 -0.70
N ALA A 175 -20.17 -6.07 -0.51
CA ALA A 175 -21.08 -5.09 0.05
C ALA A 175 -21.43 -5.45 1.50
N LEU A 176 -21.01 -4.59 2.45
CA LEU A 176 -21.31 -4.73 3.87
C LEU A 176 -22.34 -3.67 4.28
N ARG A 177 -23.54 -4.11 4.65
CA ARG A 177 -24.60 -3.24 5.20
C ARG A 177 -24.59 -3.27 6.73
N GLY A 178 -24.58 -2.12 7.38
CA GLY A 178 -24.57 -2.05 8.85
C GLY A 178 -25.05 -0.72 9.40
N ALA A 179 -25.59 -0.75 10.62
CA ALA A 179 -25.92 0.45 11.37
C ALA A 179 -24.66 1.05 12.01
N VAL A 180 -24.51 2.37 11.93
CA VAL A 180 -23.45 3.14 12.58
C VAL A 180 -23.69 3.06 14.09
N GLN A 181 -22.77 2.46 14.83
CA GLN A 181 -22.79 2.44 16.30
C GLN A 181 -22.47 3.83 16.87
N ALA A 182 -21.44 4.48 16.34
CA ALA A 182 -20.93 5.74 16.85
C ALA A 182 -20.20 6.55 15.77
N VAL A 183 -19.95 7.82 16.09
CA VAL A 183 -19.08 8.71 15.30
C VAL A 183 -17.80 8.96 16.10
N ALA A 184 -16.65 8.54 15.57
CA ALA A 184 -15.35 8.73 16.20
C ALA A 184 -14.82 10.15 15.95
N GLY A 185 -14.57 10.87 17.03
CA GLY A 185 -13.92 12.18 17.02
C GLY A 185 -12.40 12.10 17.18
N ASP A 186 -11.77 13.26 17.37
CA ASP A 186 -10.31 13.39 17.44
C ASP A 186 -9.66 12.61 18.60
N ARG A 187 -10.39 12.41 19.71
CA ARG A 187 -9.94 11.64 20.88
C ARG A 187 -10.11 10.13 20.72
N ASP A 188 -10.82 9.69 19.70
CA ASP A 188 -11.18 8.29 19.47
C ASP A 188 -10.63 7.78 18.14
N LEU A 189 -9.43 8.23 17.77
CA LEU A 189 -8.75 7.88 16.51
C LEU A 189 -9.57 8.21 15.25
N GLY A 190 -10.52 9.15 15.31
CA GLY A 190 -11.33 9.56 14.15
C GLY A 190 -10.50 10.12 12.99
N ARG A 191 -9.29 10.62 13.26
CA ARG A 191 -8.32 11.08 12.24
C ARG A 191 -7.32 10.02 11.79
N PHE A 192 -7.51 8.76 12.18
CA PHE A 192 -6.55 7.69 11.92
C PHE A 192 -6.08 7.65 10.46
N SER A 193 -4.76 7.79 10.27
CA SER A 193 -4.10 7.66 8.97
C SER A 193 -2.60 7.50 9.16
N LEU A 194 -2.01 6.49 8.53
CA LEU A 194 -0.55 6.34 8.51
C LEU A 194 0.12 7.40 7.60
N GLN A 195 -0.60 7.86 6.58
CA GLN A 195 -0.13 8.90 5.65
C GLN A 195 -0.21 10.30 6.26
N ALA A 196 0.86 11.09 6.08
CA ALA A 196 1.04 12.44 6.62
C ALA A 196 0.14 13.47 5.90
N ASN A 197 -1.17 13.32 6.06
CA ASN A 197 -2.19 14.19 5.48
C ASN A 197 -2.72 15.16 6.55
N GLN A 198 -2.90 16.43 6.19
CA GLN A 198 -3.51 17.43 7.08
C GLN A 198 -5.03 17.26 7.19
N VAL A 199 -5.67 16.79 6.10
CA VAL A 199 -7.10 16.49 6.07
C VAL A 199 -7.28 15.00 6.39
N PRO A 200 -8.04 14.65 7.44
CA PRO A 200 -8.27 13.25 7.79
C PRO A 200 -9.02 12.56 6.66
N PRO A 201 -8.66 11.32 6.25
CA PRO A 201 -9.41 10.60 5.23
C PRO A 201 -10.85 10.35 5.69
N TYR A 202 -11.74 10.06 4.75
CA TYR A 202 -13.03 9.45 5.12
C TYR A 202 -12.73 8.07 5.70
N THR A 203 -13.14 7.80 6.94
CA THR A 203 -12.80 6.54 7.61
C THR A 203 -14.04 5.88 8.18
N VAL A 204 -14.14 4.58 7.94
CA VAL A 204 -15.08 3.68 8.62
C VAL A 204 -14.32 2.53 9.27
N PHE A 205 -14.56 2.33 10.55
CA PHE A 205 -14.05 1.23 11.33
C PHE A 205 -15.09 0.12 11.40
N VAL A 206 -14.65 -1.11 11.15
CA VAL A 206 -15.48 -2.31 11.12
C VAL A 206 -14.84 -3.32 12.07
N PRO A 207 -15.62 -4.12 12.84
CA PRO A 207 -15.05 -5.18 13.63
C PRO A 207 -14.20 -6.12 12.77
N LEU A 208 -12.96 -6.40 13.18
CA LEU A 208 -11.97 -7.13 12.37
C LEU A 208 -12.52 -8.48 11.90
N ALA A 209 -13.11 -9.26 12.81
CA ALA A 209 -13.71 -10.55 12.50
C ALA A 209 -14.82 -10.46 11.43
N ARG A 210 -15.61 -9.38 11.46
CA ARG A 210 -16.66 -9.14 10.46
C ARG A 210 -16.03 -8.83 9.11
N LEU A 211 -15.07 -7.91 9.06
CA LEU A 211 -14.42 -7.56 7.79
C LEU A 211 -13.64 -8.75 7.19
N GLN A 212 -12.96 -9.55 8.03
CA GLN A 212 -12.30 -10.79 7.62
C GLN A 212 -13.27 -11.77 6.95
N LYS A 213 -14.46 -11.97 7.52
CA LYS A 213 -15.49 -12.85 6.96
C LYS A 213 -15.97 -12.34 5.59
N GLU A 214 -16.29 -11.05 5.51
CA GLU A 214 -16.82 -10.43 4.28
C GLU A 214 -15.78 -10.43 3.16
N LEU A 215 -14.50 -10.26 3.48
CA LEU A 215 -13.39 -10.36 2.52
C LEU A 215 -12.99 -11.81 2.18
N ASN A 216 -13.63 -12.83 2.78
CA ASN A 216 -13.24 -14.24 2.69
C ASN A 216 -11.76 -14.48 3.09
N ARG A 217 -11.31 -13.80 4.15
CA ARG A 217 -9.94 -13.87 4.71
C ARG A 217 -9.98 -14.09 6.24
N PRO A 218 -10.56 -15.20 6.71
CA PRO A 218 -10.67 -15.47 8.14
C PRO A 218 -9.29 -15.52 8.81
N GLY A 219 -9.13 -14.85 9.95
CA GLY A 219 -7.88 -14.87 10.71
C GLY A 219 -6.69 -14.22 10.02
N ARG A 220 -6.90 -13.36 9.01
CA ARG A 220 -5.85 -12.65 8.28
C ARG A 220 -5.89 -11.15 8.53
N ALA A 221 -4.74 -10.49 8.40
CA ALA A 221 -4.58 -9.04 8.51
C ALA A 221 -3.53 -8.55 7.50
N ASN A 222 -3.55 -7.26 7.16
CA ASN A 222 -2.51 -6.64 6.31
C ASN A 222 -1.84 -5.43 6.98
N MET A 223 -2.20 -5.15 8.23
CA MET A 223 -1.62 -4.08 9.04
C MET A 223 -1.38 -4.54 10.47
N LEU A 224 -0.22 -4.19 11.04
CA LEU A 224 0.12 -4.33 12.46
C LEU A 224 0.46 -2.96 13.01
N LEU A 225 -0.07 -2.64 14.19
CA LEU A 225 0.14 -1.38 14.88
C LEU A 225 0.70 -1.64 16.28
N SER A 226 1.73 -0.88 16.66
CA SER A 226 2.38 -0.99 17.97
C SER A 226 2.56 0.38 18.59
N GLY A 227 2.39 0.46 19.92
CA GLY A 227 2.63 1.67 20.70
C GLY A 227 4.01 1.74 21.35
N THR A 228 4.66 0.60 21.60
CA THR A 228 5.87 0.51 22.44
C THR A 228 7.17 0.25 21.67
N GLY A 229 7.11 0.13 20.34
CA GLY A 229 8.29 -0.11 19.49
C GLY A 229 8.22 -1.42 18.69
N LEU A 230 9.25 -1.66 17.88
CA LEU A 230 9.51 -2.92 17.17
C LEU A 230 9.76 -4.05 18.17
N PRO A 231 8.95 -5.12 18.22
CA PRO A 231 9.38 -6.34 18.87
C PRO A 231 10.51 -6.96 18.02
N PRO A 232 11.76 -7.10 18.52
CA PRO A 232 12.83 -7.83 17.83
C PRO A 232 12.43 -9.29 17.48
N VAL A 233 11.34 -9.74 18.07
CA VAL A 233 10.73 -11.06 17.94
C VAL A 233 9.97 -11.27 16.61
N LEU A 234 9.71 -10.23 15.79
CA LEU A 234 8.95 -10.42 14.54
C LEU A 234 9.58 -11.47 13.62
N ARG A 235 10.90 -11.47 13.48
CA ARG A 235 11.61 -12.44 12.63
C ARG A 235 11.44 -13.87 13.15
N ASP A 236 11.48 -14.04 14.47
CA ASP A 236 11.38 -15.35 15.12
C ASP A 236 9.99 -15.97 14.95
N HIS A 237 8.96 -15.13 14.75
CA HIS A 237 7.56 -15.51 14.56
C HIS A 237 7.09 -15.47 13.10
N TRP A 238 7.92 -15.01 12.17
CA TRP A 238 7.53 -14.86 10.76
C TRP A 238 7.61 -16.21 10.03
N THR A 239 6.44 -16.71 9.62
CA THR A 239 6.33 -18.04 8.99
C THR A 239 5.98 -17.96 7.51
N LEU A 240 6.02 -19.11 6.82
CA LEU A 240 5.54 -19.24 5.44
C LEU A 240 4.12 -18.69 5.25
N ALA A 241 3.22 -18.94 6.20
CA ALA A 241 1.84 -18.49 6.13
C ALA A 241 1.71 -16.95 6.18
N ASP A 242 2.64 -16.27 6.86
CA ASP A 242 2.69 -14.80 6.93
C ASP A 242 3.24 -14.19 5.63
N ALA A 243 4.12 -14.92 4.95
CA ALA A 243 4.63 -14.58 3.63
C ALA A 243 3.69 -14.99 2.47
N GLU A 244 2.52 -15.57 2.77
CA GLU A 244 1.60 -16.17 1.78
C GLU A 244 2.24 -17.26 0.90
N LEU A 245 3.14 -18.02 1.49
CA LEU A 245 3.82 -19.14 0.86
C LEU A 245 3.22 -20.46 1.34
N VAL A 246 3.05 -21.39 0.41
CA VAL A 246 2.56 -22.75 0.66
C VAL A 246 3.60 -23.73 0.16
N TYR A 247 4.04 -24.62 1.05
CA TYR A 247 4.91 -25.73 0.69
C TYR A 247 4.12 -27.04 0.67
N SER A 248 4.15 -27.75 -0.45
CA SER A 248 3.51 -29.05 -0.61
C SER A 248 4.25 -29.87 -1.66
N ASN A 249 4.47 -31.17 -1.40
CA ASN A 249 5.09 -32.11 -2.34
C ASN A 249 6.42 -31.62 -2.96
N GLY A 250 7.26 -30.93 -2.17
CA GLY A 250 8.54 -30.38 -2.64
C GLY A 250 8.44 -29.03 -3.36
N TRP A 251 7.23 -28.52 -3.58
CA TRP A 251 6.98 -27.26 -4.27
C TRP A 251 6.62 -26.15 -3.29
N LEU A 252 7.29 -25.01 -3.44
CA LEU A 252 6.93 -23.75 -2.83
C LEU A 252 6.11 -22.94 -3.84
N THR A 253 4.89 -22.59 -3.46
CA THR A 253 3.92 -21.86 -4.27
C THR A 253 3.33 -20.71 -3.48
N THR A 254 2.56 -19.85 -4.15
CA THR A 254 1.74 -18.84 -3.48
C THR A 254 0.34 -18.82 -4.08
N PRO A 255 -0.70 -18.57 -3.26
CA PRO A 255 -2.04 -18.29 -3.76
C PRO A 255 -2.12 -17.08 -4.70
N ARG A 256 -1.07 -16.24 -4.74
CA ARG A 256 -0.96 -15.07 -5.61
C ARG A 256 -0.44 -15.37 -7.01
N VAL A 257 -0.28 -16.66 -7.35
CA VAL A 257 0.29 -17.20 -8.59
C VAL A 257 1.76 -16.88 -8.79
N PHE A 258 2.19 -15.61 -8.71
CA PHE A 258 3.59 -15.21 -8.88
C PHE A 258 4.31 -15.12 -7.54
N LEU A 259 5.45 -15.80 -7.44
CA LEU A 259 6.37 -15.68 -6.31
C LEU A 259 7.12 -14.35 -6.39
N ASP A 260 7.38 -13.78 -5.23
CA ASP A 260 8.06 -12.49 -5.14
C ASP A 260 9.47 -12.54 -5.72
N PRO A 261 9.89 -11.46 -6.40
CA PRO A 261 11.21 -11.40 -7.03
C PRO A 261 12.37 -11.48 -6.02
N ASP A 262 12.13 -11.02 -4.78
CA ASP A 262 13.14 -10.95 -3.70
C ASP A 262 13.22 -12.25 -2.88
N LEU A 263 12.36 -13.24 -3.15
CA LEU A 263 12.35 -14.50 -2.43
C LEU A 263 13.61 -15.32 -2.75
N GLN A 264 14.46 -15.54 -1.75
CA GLN A 264 15.69 -16.31 -1.90
C GLN A 264 15.47 -17.77 -1.49
N VAL A 265 15.34 -18.66 -2.49
CA VAL A 265 15.20 -20.10 -2.27
C VAL A 265 16.12 -20.85 -3.23
N THR A 266 16.86 -21.82 -2.70
CA THR A 266 17.61 -22.77 -3.53
C THR A 266 16.66 -23.82 -4.08
N GLY A 267 16.56 -23.91 -5.41
CA GLY A 267 15.65 -24.85 -6.05
C GLY A 267 15.54 -24.66 -7.56
N GLU A 268 14.73 -25.50 -8.18
CA GLU A 268 14.35 -25.38 -9.59
C GLU A 268 13.11 -24.51 -9.70
N GLY A 269 13.27 -23.29 -10.23
CA GLY A 269 12.16 -22.38 -10.48
C GLY A 269 11.38 -22.76 -11.73
N VAL A 270 10.06 -22.65 -11.67
CA VAL A 270 9.17 -22.81 -12.81
C VAL A 270 8.27 -21.60 -12.97
N LEU A 271 7.89 -21.32 -14.22
CA LEU A 271 6.92 -20.28 -14.55
C LEU A 271 5.84 -20.87 -15.46
N THR A 272 4.66 -21.10 -14.89
CA THR A 272 3.51 -21.64 -15.62
C THR A 272 2.58 -20.50 -16.02
N TYR A 273 2.13 -20.54 -17.27
CA TYR A 273 1.29 -19.50 -17.86
C TYR A 273 0.12 -20.12 -18.61
N PHE A 274 -0.99 -19.39 -18.67
CA PHE A 274 -2.17 -19.80 -19.41
C PHE A 274 -2.19 -19.10 -20.77
N VAL A 275 -2.02 -19.87 -21.84
CA VAL A 275 -1.99 -19.38 -23.21
C VAL A 275 -3.37 -19.50 -23.86
N ASN A 276 -3.72 -18.52 -24.69
CA ASN A 276 -5.01 -18.45 -25.39
C ASN A 276 -5.11 -19.53 -26.47
N GLU A 277 -4.01 -19.82 -27.14
CA GLU A 277 -3.96 -20.74 -28.27
C GLU A 277 -2.54 -21.31 -28.47
N ILE A 278 -2.47 -22.59 -28.84
CA ILE A 278 -1.29 -23.25 -29.41
C ILE A 278 -1.66 -23.69 -30.83
N ARG A 279 -0.92 -23.23 -31.84
CA ARG A 279 -1.25 -23.43 -33.25
C ARG A 279 -0.12 -24.13 -34.02
N HIS A 280 -0.52 -25.02 -34.92
CA HIS A 280 0.33 -25.64 -35.95
C HIS A 280 -0.42 -25.60 -37.28
N GLY A 281 0.03 -24.75 -38.22
CA GLY A 281 -0.68 -24.51 -39.48
C GLY A 281 -2.15 -24.11 -39.25
N ASP A 282 -3.06 -24.88 -39.84
CA ASP A 282 -4.51 -24.64 -39.72
C ASP A 282 -5.13 -25.22 -38.43
N ARG A 283 -4.38 -26.03 -37.66
CA ARG A 283 -4.87 -26.65 -36.43
C ARG A 283 -4.51 -25.81 -35.21
N ALA A 284 -5.44 -25.72 -34.27
CA ALA A 284 -5.26 -24.97 -33.04
C ALA A 284 -5.89 -25.67 -31.83
N THR A 285 -5.17 -25.63 -30.72
CA THR A 285 -5.64 -26.02 -29.39
C THR A 285 -5.86 -24.76 -28.58
N PRO A 286 -7.09 -24.46 -28.14
CA PRO A 286 -7.37 -23.29 -27.33
C PRO A 286 -6.94 -23.51 -25.87
N TYR A 287 -6.76 -22.41 -25.13
CA TYR A 287 -6.74 -22.33 -23.67
C TYR A 287 -5.97 -23.46 -22.96
N SER A 288 -4.66 -23.28 -22.77
CA SER A 288 -3.79 -24.34 -22.27
C SER A 288 -2.73 -23.81 -21.31
N PHE A 289 -2.34 -24.61 -20.32
CA PHE A 289 -1.17 -24.31 -19.50
C PHE A 289 0.12 -24.67 -20.23
N VAL A 290 1.09 -23.77 -20.18
CA VAL A 290 2.45 -23.96 -20.68
C VAL A 290 3.42 -23.62 -19.55
N THR A 291 4.39 -24.50 -19.30
CA THR A 291 5.34 -24.33 -18.20
C THR A 291 6.74 -24.08 -18.70
N ALA A 292 7.36 -23.01 -18.22
CA ALA A 292 8.76 -22.72 -18.44
C ALA A 292 9.61 -23.35 -17.33
N THR A 293 10.54 -24.21 -17.70
CA THR A 293 11.48 -24.85 -16.77
C THR A 293 12.79 -25.25 -17.44
N GLY A 294 13.84 -25.43 -16.64
CA GLY A 294 15.15 -25.88 -17.09
C GLY A 294 15.76 -25.03 -18.22
N THR A 295 16.63 -25.67 -19.01
CA THR A 295 17.47 -25.01 -20.02
C THR A 295 17.25 -25.53 -21.45
N ASN A 296 16.14 -26.23 -21.72
CA ASN A 296 15.92 -26.87 -23.02
C ASN A 296 15.72 -25.85 -24.15
N ASP A 297 16.36 -26.07 -25.31
CA ASP A 297 16.07 -25.31 -26.51
C ASP A 297 14.80 -25.83 -27.21
N GLY A 298 13.94 -24.91 -27.65
CA GLY A 298 12.65 -25.22 -28.29
C GLY A 298 11.49 -25.47 -27.31
N ILE A 299 10.44 -26.12 -27.80
CA ILE A 299 9.23 -26.47 -27.03
C ILE A 299 9.03 -27.98 -27.00
N ALA A 300 8.88 -28.55 -25.81
CA ALA A 300 8.40 -29.92 -25.64
C ALA A 300 6.88 -29.90 -25.52
N ILE A 301 6.20 -30.83 -26.18
CA ILE A 301 4.72 -30.97 -26.11
C ILE A 301 4.34 -32.36 -25.62
N ASN A 302 3.21 -32.48 -24.94
CA ASN A 302 2.71 -33.80 -24.58
C ASN A 302 2.08 -34.52 -25.79
N SER A 303 1.90 -35.84 -25.70
CA SER A 303 1.40 -36.67 -26.79
C SER A 303 -0.02 -36.28 -27.21
N TRP A 304 -0.86 -35.88 -26.25
CA TRP A 304 -2.22 -35.40 -26.54
C TRP A 304 -2.21 -34.15 -27.44
N LEU A 305 -1.35 -33.18 -27.15
CA LEU A 305 -1.22 -31.95 -27.94
C LEU A 305 -0.61 -32.23 -29.31
N ALA A 306 0.37 -33.13 -29.37
CA ALA A 306 0.96 -33.58 -30.63
C ALA A 306 -0.09 -34.21 -31.55
N ASP A 307 -0.93 -35.10 -31.01
CA ASP A 307 -2.01 -35.76 -31.76
C ASP A 307 -3.09 -34.76 -32.22
N ASP A 308 -3.49 -33.84 -31.33
CA ASP A 308 -4.47 -32.79 -31.64
C ASP A 308 -4.01 -31.89 -32.80
N LEU A 309 -2.76 -31.46 -32.75
CA LEU A 309 -2.16 -30.56 -33.73
C LEU A 309 -1.54 -31.29 -34.94
N GLY A 310 -1.45 -32.62 -34.90
CA GLY A 310 -0.68 -33.40 -35.89
C GLY A 310 0.80 -32.98 -35.95
N ALA A 311 1.36 -32.50 -34.83
CA ALA A 311 2.70 -31.93 -34.76
C ALA A 311 3.76 -33.02 -34.50
N ARG A 312 4.94 -32.85 -35.09
CA ARG A 312 6.10 -33.74 -34.97
C ARG A 312 7.32 -32.97 -34.46
N VAL A 313 8.32 -33.71 -34.00
CA VAL A 313 9.62 -33.12 -33.65
C VAL A 313 10.20 -32.40 -34.88
N GLY A 314 10.61 -31.15 -34.70
CA GLY A 314 11.09 -30.28 -35.76
C GLY A 314 10.05 -29.30 -36.32
N ASP A 315 8.75 -29.51 -36.08
CA ASP A 315 7.68 -28.61 -36.52
C ASP A 315 7.70 -27.29 -35.74
N GLU A 316 7.04 -26.27 -36.28
CA GLU A 316 6.94 -24.95 -35.63
C GLU A 316 5.55 -24.75 -35.03
N LEU A 317 5.51 -24.35 -33.77
CA LEU A 317 4.29 -24.02 -33.05
C LEU A 317 4.25 -22.52 -32.74
N THR A 318 3.09 -21.91 -32.91
CA THR A 318 2.81 -20.55 -32.47
C THR A 318 1.97 -20.56 -31.21
N LEU A 319 2.48 -19.95 -30.14
CA LEU A 319 1.73 -19.64 -28.93
C LEU A 319 1.12 -18.27 -29.05
N ARG A 320 -0.15 -18.11 -28.67
CA ARG A 320 -0.79 -16.80 -28.45
C ARG A 320 -1.21 -16.67 -27.01
N TYR A 321 -0.95 -15.53 -26.39
CA TYR A 321 -1.22 -15.31 -24.98
C TYR A 321 -1.47 -13.84 -24.69
N TYR A 322 -2.28 -13.56 -23.66
CA TYR A 322 -2.45 -12.20 -23.20
C TYR A 322 -1.29 -11.79 -22.30
N VAL A 323 -0.79 -10.57 -22.49
CA VAL A 323 0.09 -9.87 -21.55
C VAL A 323 -0.61 -8.59 -21.07
N PRO A 324 -0.39 -8.18 -19.82
CA PRO A 324 -0.97 -6.95 -19.32
C PRO A 324 -0.26 -5.74 -19.90
N GLY A 325 -1.05 -4.84 -20.49
CA GLY A 325 -0.64 -3.53 -20.99
C GLY A 325 -1.01 -2.40 -20.02
N ASP A 326 -0.86 -1.17 -20.50
CA ASP A 326 -1.19 0.02 -19.72
C ASP A 326 -2.69 0.08 -19.39
N ARG A 327 -3.03 0.65 -18.21
CA ARG A 327 -4.42 0.89 -17.79
C ARG A 327 -5.34 -0.36 -17.83
N ARG A 328 -4.80 -1.56 -17.59
CA ARG A 328 -5.54 -2.84 -17.54
C ARG A 328 -5.99 -3.37 -18.91
N GLU A 329 -5.42 -2.88 -20.01
CA GLU A 329 -5.67 -3.47 -21.32
C GLU A 329 -4.92 -4.80 -21.44
N LEU A 330 -5.58 -5.84 -21.98
CA LEU A 330 -4.93 -7.11 -22.30
C LEU A 330 -4.46 -7.06 -23.76
N ARG A 331 -3.15 -7.14 -23.97
CA ARG A 331 -2.57 -7.22 -25.30
C ARG A 331 -2.33 -8.68 -25.65
N GLU A 332 -2.83 -9.14 -26.79
CA GLU A 332 -2.47 -10.46 -27.31
C GLU A 332 -1.09 -10.37 -27.97
N GLU A 333 -0.17 -11.20 -27.50
CA GLU A 333 1.14 -11.41 -28.09
C GLU A 333 1.28 -12.84 -28.58
N SER A 334 2.29 -13.06 -29.44
CA SER A 334 2.60 -14.37 -29.97
C SER A 334 4.09 -14.65 -29.99
N ALA A 335 4.45 -15.91 -29.75
CA ALA A 335 5.82 -16.40 -29.86
C ALA A 335 5.82 -17.76 -30.56
N THR A 336 6.81 -18.02 -31.41
CA THR A 336 6.94 -19.33 -32.07
C THR A 336 8.13 -20.11 -31.55
N PHE A 337 7.97 -21.43 -31.50
CA PHE A 337 8.98 -22.36 -31.02
C PHE A 337 9.00 -23.60 -31.89
N ARG A 338 10.20 -24.17 -32.07
CA ARG A 338 10.35 -25.45 -32.75
C ARG A 338 10.15 -26.60 -31.76
N VAL A 339 9.36 -27.61 -32.13
CA VAL A 339 9.12 -28.79 -31.30
C VAL A 339 10.42 -29.56 -31.12
N SER A 340 10.93 -29.62 -29.89
CA SER A 340 12.19 -30.30 -29.57
C SER A 340 11.98 -31.76 -29.20
N ARG A 341 10.86 -32.08 -28.53
CA ARG A 341 10.47 -33.46 -28.19
C ARG A 341 8.97 -33.57 -27.93
N ILE A 342 8.46 -34.79 -28.05
CA ILE A 342 7.12 -35.17 -27.62
C ILE A 342 7.27 -36.04 -26.37
N ILE A 343 6.56 -35.69 -25.30
CA ILE A 343 6.56 -36.43 -24.02
C ILE A 343 5.21 -37.12 -23.79
N PRO A 344 5.16 -38.24 -23.05
CA PRO A 344 3.88 -38.88 -22.72
C PRO A 344 2.97 -37.91 -21.95
N THR A 345 1.68 -37.92 -22.25
CA THR A 345 0.68 -37.25 -21.41
C THR A 345 0.55 -38.01 -20.09
N ALA A 346 0.99 -37.40 -19.00
CA ALA A 346 0.83 -37.90 -17.64
C ALA A 346 0.27 -36.78 -16.76
N ARG A 347 -0.72 -37.11 -15.93
CA ARG A 347 -1.29 -36.13 -15.00
C ARG A 347 -0.24 -35.75 -13.96
N ASP A 348 0.06 -34.46 -13.89
CA ASP A 348 0.95 -33.90 -12.89
C ASP A 348 0.48 -32.49 -12.51
N ASP A 349 -0.32 -32.46 -11.44
CA ASP A 349 -0.92 -31.23 -10.93
C ASP A 349 0.13 -30.32 -10.24
N SER A 350 1.40 -30.76 -10.12
CA SER A 350 2.43 -30.04 -9.37
C SER A 350 3.11 -28.90 -10.14
N TRP A 351 3.02 -28.90 -11.48
CA TRP A 351 3.59 -27.84 -12.33
C TRP A 351 2.76 -26.56 -12.33
N THR A 352 1.46 -26.67 -12.02
CA THR A 352 0.51 -25.58 -12.21
C THR A 352 0.08 -25.06 -10.84
N PRO A 353 0.33 -23.79 -10.49
CA PRO A 353 -0.19 -23.23 -9.25
C PRO A 353 -1.72 -23.23 -9.27
N SER A 354 -2.32 -23.10 -8.09
CA SER A 354 -3.77 -22.97 -7.97
C SER A 354 -4.25 -21.63 -8.55
N PHE A 355 -4.49 -21.58 -9.87
CA PHE A 355 -4.98 -20.40 -10.56
C PHE A 355 -6.44 -20.09 -10.14
N PRO A 356 -6.72 -18.93 -9.54
CA PRO A 356 -8.07 -18.55 -9.14
C PRO A 356 -9.04 -18.55 -10.31
N GLY A 357 -10.25 -19.09 -10.10
CA GLY A 357 -11.29 -19.17 -11.14
C GLY A 357 -11.12 -20.30 -12.15
N LEU A 358 -9.99 -21.04 -12.10
CA LEU A 358 -9.76 -22.24 -12.91
C LEU A 358 -9.63 -23.48 -12.01
N ALA A 359 -8.77 -23.44 -10.99
CA ALA A 359 -8.41 -24.62 -10.18
C ALA A 359 -9.60 -25.27 -9.46
N ASP A 360 -10.60 -24.49 -9.06
CA ASP A 360 -11.79 -24.95 -8.33
C ASP A 360 -12.90 -25.50 -9.25
N ALA A 361 -12.75 -25.36 -10.57
CA ALA A 361 -13.79 -25.72 -11.53
C ALA A 361 -13.69 -27.20 -11.96
N GLU A 362 -14.80 -27.92 -11.85
CA GLU A 362 -14.88 -29.30 -12.34
C GLU A 362 -14.88 -29.38 -13.87
N ASN A 363 -15.48 -28.37 -14.54
CA ASN A 363 -15.62 -28.32 -15.99
C ASN A 363 -15.05 -27.01 -16.56
N CYS A 364 -14.59 -27.04 -17.82
CA CYS A 364 -14.09 -25.86 -18.52
C CYS A 364 -15.15 -24.77 -18.69
N ARG A 365 -16.42 -25.14 -18.80
CA ARG A 365 -17.55 -24.19 -18.87
C ARG A 365 -17.77 -23.37 -17.60
N ASP A 366 -17.30 -23.89 -16.46
CA ASP A 366 -17.46 -23.25 -15.14
C ASP A 366 -16.27 -22.33 -14.82
N TRP A 367 -15.29 -22.24 -15.73
CA TRP A 367 -14.16 -21.33 -15.62
C TRP A 367 -14.63 -19.88 -15.53
N LYS A 368 -14.12 -19.18 -14.51
CA LYS A 368 -14.33 -17.74 -14.28
C LYS A 368 -12.99 -16.99 -14.17
N PRO A 369 -12.09 -17.09 -15.15
CA PRO A 369 -10.87 -16.28 -15.15
C PRO A 369 -11.25 -14.85 -15.49
N GLY A 370 -10.47 -13.87 -15.06
CA GLY A 370 -10.73 -12.48 -15.47
C GLY A 370 -9.96 -12.05 -16.71
N VAL A 371 -9.63 -13.01 -17.58
CA VAL A 371 -9.37 -12.74 -19.00
C VAL A 371 -10.57 -13.21 -19.81
N PRO A 372 -10.88 -12.56 -20.94
CA PRO A 372 -11.94 -13.00 -21.83
C PRO A 372 -11.59 -14.39 -22.39
N ILE A 373 -12.40 -15.39 -22.02
CA ILE A 373 -12.37 -16.72 -22.62
C ILE A 373 -13.60 -16.88 -23.50
N ALA A 374 -13.36 -17.19 -24.77
CA ALA A 374 -14.37 -17.61 -25.72
C ALA A 374 -14.67 -19.10 -25.46
N LEU A 375 -15.58 -19.35 -24.50
CA LEU A 375 -15.95 -20.70 -24.07
C LEU A 375 -16.50 -21.57 -25.22
N ASP A 376 -17.06 -20.93 -26.26
CA ASP A 376 -17.50 -21.57 -27.51
C ASP A 376 -16.36 -22.20 -28.32
N ARG A 377 -15.12 -21.77 -28.11
CA ARG A 377 -13.93 -22.37 -28.73
C ARG A 377 -13.51 -23.68 -28.05
N ILE A 378 -13.96 -23.94 -26.82
CA ILE A 378 -13.58 -25.14 -26.06
C ILE A 378 -14.29 -26.35 -26.66
N ARG A 379 -13.52 -27.31 -27.15
CA ARG A 379 -14.04 -28.50 -27.84
C ARG A 379 -14.33 -29.61 -26.82
N PRO A 380 -15.17 -30.61 -27.15
CA PRO A 380 -15.44 -31.74 -26.25
C PRO A 380 -14.19 -32.48 -25.76
N LYS A 381 -13.16 -32.60 -26.61
CA LYS A 381 -11.87 -33.21 -26.25
C LYS A 381 -11.03 -32.34 -25.29
N ASP A 382 -11.20 -31.02 -25.30
CA ASP A 382 -10.52 -30.13 -24.35
C ASP A 382 -11.14 -30.27 -22.94
N GLU A 383 -12.47 -30.43 -22.88
CA GLU A 383 -13.21 -30.73 -21.65
C GLU A 383 -12.80 -32.10 -21.08
N GLU A 384 -12.65 -33.11 -21.94
CA GLU A 384 -12.12 -34.42 -21.57
C GLU A 384 -10.68 -34.33 -21.03
N TYR A 385 -9.82 -33.53 -21.67
CA TYR A 385 -8.48 -33.29 -21.15
C TYR A 385 -8.52 -32.66 -19.74
N TRP A 386 -9.39 -31.67 -19.51
CA TRP A 386 -9.53 -31.04 -18.20
C TRP A 386 -10.03 -32.01 -17.13
N ARG A 387 -11.00 -32.87 -17.48
CA ARG A 387 -11.51 -33.89 -16.57
C ARG A 387 -10.40 -34.86 -16.13
N ASP A 388 -9.62 -35.34 -17.09
CA ASP A 388 -8.67 -36.44 -16.87
C ASP A 388 -7.29 -35.96 -16.38
N TYR A 389 -6.83 -34.79 -16.84
CA TYR A 389 -5.50 -34.25 -16.59
C TYR A 389 -5.48 -32.88 -15.90
N ARG A 390 -6.64 -32.24 -15.68
CA ARG A 390 -6.76 -30.95 -14.98
C ARG A 390 -5.81 -29.90 -15.55
N GLY A 391 -5.15 -29.13 -14.69
CA GLY A 391 -4.21 -28.07 -15.05
C GLY A 391 -2.86 -28.57 -15.57
N THR A 392 -2.69 -29.86 -15.87
CA THR A 392 -1.42 -30.40 -16.37
C THR A 392 -0.98 -29.66 -17.65
N PRO A 393 0.24 -29.09 -17.68
CA PRO A 393 0.73 -28.35 -18.85
C PRO A 393 0.77 -29.21 -20.11
N LYS A 394 0.34 -28.63 -21.23
CA LYS A 394 0.39 -29.30 -22.54
C LYS A 394 1.73 -29.10 -23.24
N ALA A 395 2.47 -28.06 -22.86
CA ALA A 395 3.77 -27.77 -23.42
C ALA A 395 4.75 -27.20 -22.39
N PHE A 396 6.04 -27.35 -22.67
CA PHE A 396 7.15 -26.94 -21.83
C PHE A 396 8.22 -26.24 -22.66
N LEU A 397 8.74 -25.11 -22.18
CA LEU A 397 9.82 -24.35 -22.83
C LEU A 397 10.91 -23.99 -21.80
N SER A 398 12.06 -23.45 -22.24
CA SER A 398 13.12 -23.06 -21.29
C SER A 398 12.63 -21.99 -20.32
N LEU A 399 13.11 -22.05 -19.08
CA LEU A 399 12.80 -21.03 -18.08
C LEU A 399 13.15 -19.62 -18.58
N ALA A 400 14.29 -19.47 -19.25
CA ALA A 400 14.73 -18.21 -19.83
C ALA A 400 13.76 -17.68 -20.90
N ALA A 401 13.25 -18.54 -21.79
CA ALA A 401 12.24 -18.14 -22.77
C ALA A 401 10.94 -17.72 -22.09
N GLY A 402 10.43 -18.50 -21.13
CA GLY A 402 9.19 -18.16 -20.43
C GLY A 402 9.30 -16.86 -19.63
N GLN A 403 10.42 -16.63 -18.95
CA GLN A 403 10.67 -15.36 -18.26
C GLN A 403 10.72 -14.17 -19.22
N LYS A 404 11.29 -14.35 -20.42
CA LYS A 404 11.28 -13.30 -21.45
C LYS A 404 9.85 -12.96 -21.92
N LEU A 405 8.95 -13.96 -21.99
CA LEU A 405 7.58 -13.76 -22.49
C LEU A 405 6.61 -13.29 -21.40
N TRP A 406 6.76 -13.79 -20.17
CA TRP A 406 5.69 -13.75 -19.15
C TRP A 406 6.10 -13.15 -17.81
N ALA A 407 7.40 -12.89 -17.58
CA ALA A 407 7.81 -12.19 -16.37
C ALA A 407 7.20 -10.79 -16.34
N ASN A 408 6.74 -10.38 -15.17
CA ASN A 408 6.08 -9.10 -14.97
C ASN A 408 6.47 -8.53 -13.61
N ARG A 409 5.90 -7.37 -13.26
CA ARG A 409 6.20 -6.68 -11.99
C ARG A 409 5.85 -7.49 -10.73
N PHE A 410 5.08 -8.56 -10.86
CA PHE A 410 4.66 -9.42 -9.74
C PHE A 410 5.55 -10.62 -9.53
N GLY A 411 6.36 -11.00 -10.52
CA GLY A 411 7.31 -12.08 -10.38
C GLY A 411 7.73 -12.67 -11.71
N LYS A 412 8.73 -13.55 -11.61
CA LYS A 412 9.33 -14.28 -12.73
C LYS A 412 9.19 -15.80 -12.60
N LEU A 413 8.54 -16.26 -11.53
CA LEU A 413 8.31 -17.66 -11.20
C LEU A 413 6.91 -17.80 -10.61
N THR A 414 6.27 -18.93 -10.86
CA THR A 414 5.01 -19.32 -10.20
C THR A 414 5.20 -20.37 -9.11
N ALA A 415 6.26 -21.17 -9.19
CA ALA A 415 6.62 -22.12 -8.17
C ALA A 415 8.14 -22.34 -8.14
N ILE A 416 8.64 -22.83 -7.01
CA ILE A 416 10.03 -23.29 -6.86
C ILE A 416 9.99 -24.70 -6.28
N ARG A 417 10.59 -25.67 -6.97
CA ARG A 417 10.88 -26.98 -6.39
C ARG A 417 12.09 -26.83 -5.48
N VAL A 418 11.87 -26.89 -4.18
CA VAL A 418 12.89 -26.62 -3.16
C VAL A 418 13.92 -27.75 -3.16
N ALA A 419 15.19 -27.39 -3.30
CA ALA A 419 16.31 -28.32 -3.17
C ALA A 419 16.89 -28.20 -1.75
N GLY A 420 16.39 -29.03 -0.82
CA GLY A 420 16.86 -29.07 0.57
C GLY A 420 15.74 -28.90 1.61
N PRO A 421 16.10 -28.83 2.90
CA PRO A 421 15.14 -28.66 3.97
C PRO A 421 14.55 -27.24 3.97
N LEU A 422 13.28 -27.13 4.31
CA LEU A 422 12.59 -25.84 4.45
C LEU A 422 13.24 -24.89 5.48
N SER A 423 13.99 -25.42 6.44
CA SER A 423 14.70 -24.64 7.46
C SER A 423 15.71 -23.65 6.88
N ASP A 424 16.21 -23.91 5.67
CA ASP A 424 17.21 -23.06 5.03
C ASP A 424 16.59 -21.83 4.35
N LEU A 425 15.25 -21.81 4.25
CA LEU A 425 14.51 -20.70 3.67
C LEU A 425 14.54 -19.49 4.60
N LYS A 426 15.23 -18.44 4.16
CA LYS A 426 15.27 -17.16 4.88
C LYS A 426 14.06 -16.32 4.48
N LEU A 427 13.09 -16.24 5.38
CA LEU A 427 11.93 -15.35 5.25
C LEU A 427 12.20 -14.06 6.02
N GLU A 428 12.48 -12.98 5.29
CA GLU A 428 12.60 -11.67 5.92
C GLU A 428 11.21 -11.02 6.03
N PRO A 429 10.74 -10.66 7.23
CA PRO A 429 9.49 -9.94 7.37
C PRO A 429 9.62 -8.51 6.83
N PRO A 430 8.51 -7.90 6.39
CA PRO A 430 8.50 -6.49 6.07
C PRO A 430 8.84 -5.65 7.30
N ALA A 431 9.53 -4.53 7.10
CA ALA A 431 9.93 -3.66 8.20
C ALA A 431 8.74 -2.88 8.76
N PHE A 432 8.65 -2.75 10.09
CA PHE A 432 7.82 -1.71 10.68
C PHE A 432 8.41 -0.33 10.36
N GLN A 433 7.53 0.60 10.02
CA GLN A 433 7.86 1.99 9.83
C GLN A 433 7.64 2.75 11.15
N PRO A 434 8.59 3.59 11.59
CA PRO A 434 8.45 4.40 12.79
C PRO A 434 7.54 5.61 12.50
N VAL A 435 6.25 5.35 12.32
CA VAL A 435 5.26 6.34 11.83
C VAL A 435 5.14 7.56 12.74
N ALA A 436 5.34 7.43 14.06
CA ALA A 436 5.35 8.57 14.97
C ALA A 436 6.59 9.46 14.77
N GLU A 437 7.76 8.86 14.56
CA GLU A 437 8.98 9.61 14.28
C GLU A 437 8.89 10.30 12.92
N GLN A 438 8.43 9.59 11.89
CA GLN A 438 8.19 10.16 10.57
C GLN A 438 7.20 11.33 10.64
N ALA A 439 6.13 11.22 11.43
CA ALA A 439 5.18 12.30 11.63
C ALA A 439 5.79 13.50 12.38
N ALA A 440 6.66 13.25 13.37
CA ALA A 440 7.37 14.28 14.10
C ALA A 440 8.37 15.02 13.20
N ARG A 441 9.12 14.29 12.36
CA ARG A 441 10.02 14.85 11.35
C ARG A 441 9.26 15.66 10.30
N ALA A 442 8.18 15.12 9.73
CA ALA A 442 7.34 15.85 8.79
C ALA A 442 6.74 17.14 9.37
N SER A 443 6.41 17.15 10.67
CA SER A 443 5.93 18.35 11.37
C SER A 443 7.05 19.36 11.67
N ALA A 444 8.30 18.92 11.75
CA ALA A 444 9.47 19.76 11.99
C ALA A 444 10.10 20.31 10.70
N GLU A 445 10.06 19.51 9.62
CA GLU A 445 10.55 19.83 8.28
C GLU A 445 9.52 20.54 7.41
N ALA A 446 8.24 20.60 7.83
CA ALA A 446 7.27 21.50 7.24
C ALA A 446 7.88 22.91 7.23
N GLN A 447 8.24 23.37 6.02
CA GLN A 447 9.01 24.58 5.71
C GLN A 447 9.04 25.56 6.87
N ASP A 448 10.22 25.80 7.46
CA ASP A 448 10.37 26.63 8.67
C ASP A 448 9.80 28.03 8.42
N PHE A 449 8.49 28.16 8.68
CA PHE A 449 7.74 29.38 8.47
C PHE A 449 8.35 30.50 9.32
N GLY A 450 8.95 30.17 10.46
CA GLY A 450 9.73 31.10 11.26
C GLY A 450 10.87 31.71 10.46
N GLN A 451 11.72 30.91 9.81
CA GLN A 451 12.79 31.44 8.95
C GLN A 451 12.28 32.17 7.70
N LEU A 452 11.20 31.69 7.08
CA LEU A 452 10.60 32.36 5.94
C LEU A 452 10.10 33.76 6.33
N PHE A 453 9.32 33.84 7.41
CA PHE A 453 8.83 35.11 7.95
C PHE A 453 9.97 35.99 8.44
N LEU A 454 11.02 35.42 9.06
CA LEU A 454 12.22 36.15 9.45
C LEU A 454 12.94 36.76 8.25
N GLY A 455 13.10 36.00 7.16
CA GLY A 455 13.69 36.47 5.90
C GLY A 455 12.88 37.59 5.25
N PHE A 456 11.55 37.42 5.15
CA PHE A 456 10.66 38.48 4.67
C PHE A 456 10.70 39.72 5.56
N SER A 457 10.75 39.53 6.88
CA SER A 457 10.84 40.61 7.85
C SER A 457 12.14 41.39 7.71
N LEU A 458 13.28 40.69 7.60
CA LEU A 458 14.58 41.29 7.37
C LEU A 458 14.59 42.08 6.06
N PHE A 459 14.05 41.52 4.99
CA PHE A 459 13.93 42.19 3.70
C PHE A 459 13.12 43.49 3.81
N LEU A 460 11.96 43.46 4.48
CA LEU A 460 11.15 44.65 4.72
C LEU A 460 11.88 45.70 5.56
N ILE A 461 12.62 45.28 6.60
CA ILE A 461 13.43 46.18 7.43
C ILE A 461 14.53 46.85 6.59
N VAL A 462 15.26 46.07 5.78
CA VAL A 462 16.30 46.60 4.89
C VAL A 462 15.72 47.55 3.85
N ALA A 463 14.59 47.20 3.24
CA ALA A 463 13.90 48.06 2.28
C ALA A 463 13.45 49.39 2.91
N ALA A 464 12.90 49.35 4.13
CA ALA A 464 12.53 50.54 4.87
C ALA A 464 13.75 51.42 5.20
N LEU A 465 14.87 50.83 5.63
CA LEU A 465 16.11 51.55 5.91
C LEU A 465 16.67 52.24 4.66
N LEU A 466 16.69 51.53 3.51
CA LEU A 466 17.12 52.10 2.23
C LEU A 466 16.23 53.27 1.80
N LEU A 467 14.91 53.16 1.97
CA LEU A 467 13.96 54.23 1.63
C LEU A 467 14.12 55.46 2.52
N THR A 468 14.51 55.29 3.79
CA THR A 468 14.80 56.41 4.70
C THR A 468 16.17 57.03 4.52
N ALA A 469 17.10 56.33 3.87
CA ALA A 469 18.45 56.82 3.57
C ALA A 469 18.52 57.60 2.25
N LEU A 470 17.53 57.42 1.37
CA LEU A 470 17.26 58.25 0.19
C LEU A 470 16.53 59.54 0.60
#